data_AF-A0A5B9M3S0-F1
#
_entry.id   AF-A0A5B9M3S0-F1
#
_cell.length_a   1.000
_cell.length_b   1.000
_cell.length_c   1.000
_cell.angle_alpha   90.00
_cell.angle_beta   90.00
_cell.angle_gamma   90.00
#
_symmetry.space_group_name_H-M   'P 1'
#
loop_
_entity.id
_entity.type
_entity.pdbx_description
1 polymer ?
#
loop_
_entity_poly.entity_id
_entity_poly.type
_entity_poly.pdbx_seq_one_letter_code
_entity_poly.pdbx_strand_id
1 'polypeptide(L)'
;MIRGNILNVFTGDIYPAEVEFSGGMITCVRRVEGNFTDIILPGFVDAHVHIESSMLTPSSFAAAAIPHGTTAVVSDPHEIANVMGVEGVEFMLEDASHTPLKFYFTAPSCVPATPFETSGAELSAREIEDLLSRDSVVALGEMMNFPGVISADEKVMEKIDAAGKHNKPVDGHAPLLSGNELCAYIGAGISTEHECVSPEEALEKRELGMKIMAREGSSARNLRDLVAVDCDFLVSDDIHPADLLGGHMDRILRRAVEYGVDPVKAVQMATVNPADHYNLNTGAIAPGRAADMVVVDNLRDFNVKRVYIDGRVVAENGRYLEAPKTSHRKMNRLEIVDFTAEDLEVKSDDEVTVRVIDVFDGQIVTGELQKRLGVNDGFVAPDPSLDVLKVSVIDRYGKGNISNGFVHGFGLKEGAIASTVAHDSHNVITVGTDSELMKRAVDILKKTGGGLVAVSDDDQRTLELPVAGLMSDGNAVEVASRMEDLNDFVCELGCTLSAPFMTMSFLSLLVIPELKIGDRGLFSVDDFRFVDVIVG
;
A
#
# COMPACT_ATOMS: atom_id res chain seq x y z
N MET A 1 23.82 -24.96 10.21
CA MET A 1 24.71 -25.12 9.05
C MET A 1 23.89 -25.54 7.84
N ILE A 2 24.22 -25.04 6.65
CA ILE A 2 23.68 -25.47 5.35
C ILE A 2 24.83 -25.56 4.31
N ARG A 3 24.67 -26.41 3.29
CA ARG A 3 25.60 -26.54 2.15
C ARG A 3 24.83 -26.41 0.83
N GLY A 4 25.42 -25.74 -0.16
CA GLY A 4 24.82 -25.53 -1.48
C GLY A 4 25.69 -24.63 -2.35
N ASN A 5 25.25 -24.34 -3.57
CA ASN A 5 25.84 -23.24 -4.33
C ASN A 5 25.37 -21.94 -3.68
N ILE A 6 26.27 -20.99 -3.40
CA ILE A 6 25.88 -19.69 -2.85
C ILE A 6 26.12 -18.61 -3.91
N LEU A 7 25.18 -17.66 -4.04
CA LEU A 7 25.46 -16.42 -4.76
C LEU A 7 26.13 -15.43 -3.82
N ASN A 8 27.37 -15.06 -4.11
CA ASN A 8 28.04 -13.97 -3.41
C ASN A 8 27.65 -12.64 -4.06
N VAL A 9 26.68 -11.95 -3.45
CA VAL A 9 26.13 -10.67 -3.93
C VAL A 9 27.15 -9.52 -3.98
N PHE A 10 28.34 -9.66 -3.39
CA PHE A 10 29.41 -8.66 -3.53
C PHE A 10 30.23 -8.83 -4.80
N THR A 11 30.33 -10.06 -5.31
CA THR A 11 31.21 -10.42 -6.44
C THR A 11 30.46 -10.89 -7.69
N GLY A 12 29.21 -11.33 -7.53
CA GLY A 12 28.41 -11.99 -8.55
C GLY A 12 28.73 -13.47 -8.78
N ASP A 13 29.80 -14.01 -8.18
CA ASP A 13 30.17 -15.42 -8.29
C ASP A 13 29.17 -16.36 -7.61
N ILE A 14 28.88 -17.48 -8.29
CA ILE A 14 28.17 -18.63 -7.72
C ILE A 14 29.16 -19.77 -7.47
N TYR A 15 29.24 -20.27 -6.24
CA TYR A 15 30.17 -21.35 -5.90
C TYR A 15 29.67 -22.28 -4.78
N PRO A 16 30.10 -23.54 -4.75
CA PRO A 16 29.77 -24.46 -3.65
C PRO A 16 30.39 -24.00 -2.33
N ALA A 17 29.54 -23.85 -1.31
CA ALA A 17 29.97 -23.45 0.02
C ALA A 17 29.19 -24.13 1.14
N GLU A 18 29.79 -24.08 2.33
CA GLU A 18 29.17 -24.36 3.61
C GLU A 18 28.98 -23.05 4.38
N VAL A 19 27.77 -22.82 4.87
CA VAL A 19 27.41 -21.68 5.72
C VAL A 19 27.12 -22.19 7.12
N GLU A 20 27.96 -21.78 8.07
CA GLU A 20 27.77 -22.01 9.50
C GLU A 20 27.09 -20.80 10.13
N PHE A 21 26.16 -21.07 11.04
CA PHE A 21 25.42 -20.05 11.76
C PHE A 21 25.10 -20.53 13.18
N SER A 22 25.09 -19.59 14.12
CA SER A 22 24.78 -19.83 15.53
C SER A 22 24.17 -18.56 16.13
N GLY A 23 23.17 -18.71 17.00
CA GLY A 23 22.50 -17.58 17.65
C GLY A 23 21.89 -16.58 16.66
N GLY A 24 21.32 -17.04 15.56
CA GLY A 24 20.73 -16.18 14.53
C GLY A 24 21.72 -15.59 13.52
N MET A 25 23.02 -15.74 13.74
CA MET A 25 24.06 -15.06 12.97
C MET A 25 24.91 -16.04 12.17
N ILE A 26 25.32 -15.65 10.97
CA ILE A 26 26.31 -16.38 10.17
C ILE A 26 27.68 -16.22 10.84
N THR A 27 28.32 -17.35 11.16
CA THR A 27 29.63 -17.38 11.82
C THR A 27 30.76 -17.65 10.85
N CYS A 28 30.50 -18.39 9.76
CA CYS A 28 31.52 -18.73 8.78
C CYS A 28 30.90 -19.09 7.42
N VAL A 29 31.59 -18.72 6.34
CA VAL A 29 31.29 -19.16 4.98
C VAL A 29 32.56 -19.77 4.40
N ARG A 30 32.54 -21.05 4.02
CA ARG A 30 33.72 -21.76 3.50
C ARG A 30 33.41 -22.38 2.15
N ARG A 31 34.29 -22.16 1.16
CA ARG A 31 34.24 -22.89 -0.10
C ARG A 31 34.45 -24.39 0.17
N VAL A 32 33.65 -25.22 -0.49
CA VAL A 32 33.74 -26.68 -0.37
C VAL A 32 33.72 -27.30 -1.77
N GLU A 33 34.16 -28.55 -1.87
CA GLU A 33 33.91 -29.35 -3.07
C GLU A 33 32.52 -30.00 -2.97
N GLY A 34 31.76 -29.99 -4.05
CA GLY A 34 30.45 -30.61 -4.11
C GLY A 34 29.68 -30.23 -5.37
N ASN A 35 28.81 -31.14 -5.82
CA ASN A 35 27.86 -30.87 -6.89
C ASN A 35 26.49 -30.65 -6.27
N PHE A 36 26.05 -29.39 -6.22
CA PHE A 36 24.73 -29.00 -5.75
C PHE A 36 23.89 -28.51 -6.93
N THR A 37 22.58 -28.75 -6.89
CA THR A 37 21.63 -28.23 -7.88
C THR A 37 21.12 -26.87 -7.47
N ASP A 38 20.74 -26.73 -6.20
CA ASP A 38 20.06 -25.56 -5.67
C ASP A 38 21.05 -24.43 -5.36
N ILE A 39 20.53 -23.21 -5.33
CA ILE A 39 21.28 -21.99 -5.03
C ILE A 39 20.75 -21.39 -3.72
N ILE A 40 21.65 -21.05 -2.82
CA ILE A 40 21.40 -20.33 -1.59
C ILE A 40 21.67 -18.84 -1.85
N LEU A 41 20.65 -18.04 -1.63
CA LEU A 41 20.64 -16.60 -1.76
C LEU A 41 20.48 -15.96 -0.37
N PRO A 42 20.91 -14.70 -0.18
CA PRO A 42 20.43 -13.94 0.97
C PRO A 42 18.91 -13.88 0.99
N GLY A 43 18.34 -13.76 2.19
CA GLY A 43 16.92 -13.49 2.39
C GLY A 43 16.44 -12.28 1.59
N PHE A 44 15.28 -12.37 0.93
CA PHE A 44 14.75 -11.25 0.15
C PHE A 44 14.20 -10.16 1.08
N VAL A 45 14.41 -8.90 0.68
CA VAL A 45 13.96 -7.69 1.33
C VAL A 45 13.02 -6.98 0.36
N ASP A 46 11.77 -6.80 0.78
CA ASP A 46 10.89 -5.81 0.14
C ASP A 46 11.20 -4.43 0.73
N ALA A 47 11.66 -3.49 -0.09
CA ALA A 47 12.21 -2.24 0.39
C ALA A 47 11.18 -1.11 0.55
N HIS A 48 9.92 -1.34 0.15
CA HIS A 48 8.81 -0.42 0.33
C HIS A 48 7.48 -1.18 0.16
N VAL A 49 6.69 -1.28 1.23
CA VAL A 49 5.39 -1.96 1.22
C VAL A 49 4.43 -1.38 2.25
N HIS A 50 3.17 -1.27 1.88
CA HIS A 50 2.06 -0.99 2.79
C HIS A 50 1.39 -2.30 3.18
N ILE A 51 1.57 -2.73 4.42
CA ILE A 51 1.01 -4.01 4.90
C ILE A 51 -0.52 -3.92 4.91
N GLU A 52 -1.05 -2.75 5.20
CA GLU A 52 -2.47 -2.43 5.20
C GLU A 52 -3.15 -2.70 3.86
N SER A 53 -2.46 -2.46 2.73
CA SER A 53 -2.96 -2.72 1.37
C SER A 53 -3.17 -4.20 1.08
N SER A 54 -2.52 -5.08 1.84
CA SER A 54 -2.80 -6.52 1.81
C SER A 54 -4.06 -6.92 2.57
N MET A 55 -4.69 -5.98 3.27
CA MET A 55 -5.82 -6.19 4.17
C MET A 55 -5.54 -7.21 5.28
N LEU A 56 -4.27 -7.44 5.60
CA LEU A 56 -3.81 -8.41 6.59
C LEU A 56 -3.00 -7.69 7.66
N THR A 57 -3.08 -8.16 8.91
CA THR A 57 -2.13 -7.73 9.95
C THR A 57 -0.71 -8.19 9.61
N PRO A 58 0.35 -7.56 10.16
CA PRO A 58 1.74 -7.96 9.92
C PRO A 58 2.02 -9.46 10.06
N SER A 59 1.49 -10.10 11.10
CA SER A 59 1.61 -11.54 11.35
C SER A 59 0.95 -12.39 10.25
N SER A 60 -0.22 -11.98 9.77
CA SER A 60 -0.94 -12.66 8.68
C SER A 60 -0.28 -12.42 7.32
N PHE A 61 0.19 -11.20 7.05
CA PHE A 61 1.00 -10.88 5.87
C PHE A 61 2.26 -11.76 5.84
N ALA A 62 2.97 -11.86 6.96
CA ALA A 62 4.20 -12.65 7.04
C ALA A 62 3.96 -14.14 6.72
N ALA A 63 2.85 -14.70 7.20
CA ALA A 63 2.49 -16.09 6.90
C ALA A 63 2.29 -16.34 5.39
N ALA A 64 1.86 -15.33 4.63
CA ALA A 64 1.73 -15.38 3.18
C ALA A 64 3.04 -15.05 2.46
N ALA A 65 3.81 -14.07 2.92
CA ALA A 65 5.03 -13.59 2.25
C ALA A 65 6.27 -14.48 2.45
N ILE A 66 6.43 -15.12 3.62
CA ILE A 66 7.60 -15.95 3.95
C ILE A 66 7.74 -17.15 2.98
N PRO A 67 6.69 -17.91 2.63
CA PRO A 67 6.76 -18.97 1.62
C PRO A 67 7.41 -18.57 0.29
N HIS A 68 7.37 -17.28 -0.03
CA HIS A 68 7.90 -16.66 -1.24
C HIS A 68 9.33 -16.12 -1.09
N GLY A 69 10.06 -16.51 -0.03
CA GLY A 69 11.47 -16.16 0.16
C GLY A 69 11.70 -14.79 0.82
N THR A 70 10.63 -14.06 1.12
CA THR A 70 10.69 -12.78 1.83
C THR A 70 11.11 -13.04 3.28
N THR A 71 12.16 -12.36 3.72
CA THR A 71 12.70 -12.47 5.08
C THR A 71 12.70 -11.15 5.84
N ALA A 72 12.63 -10.04 5.11
CA ALA A 72 12.45 -8.72 5.69
C ALA A 72 11.56 -7.84 4.79
N VAL A 73 10.93 -6.85 5.41
CA VAL A 73 10.21 -5.78 4.72
C VAL A 73 10.56 -4.43 5.35
N VAL A 74 10.62 -3.40 4.53
CA VAL A 74 10.60 -1.99 4.95
C VAL A 74 9.19 -1.48 4.70
N SER A 75 8.44 -1.21 5.77
CA SER A 75 7.01 -0.92 5.69
C SER A 75 6.67 0.46 6.24
N ASP A 76 5.89 1.22 5.47
CA ASP A 76 5.34 2.50 5.91
C ASP A 76 3.91 2.32 6.41
N PRO A 77 3.65 2.39 7.73
CA PRO A 77 2.33 2.16 8.30
C PRO A 77 1.48 3.44 8.27
N HIS A 78 1.53 4.21 7.17
CA HIS A 78 0.88 5.52 7.10
C HIS A 78 -0.65 5.40 7.06
N GLU A 79 -1.17 4.28 6.57
CA GLU A 79 -2.60 4.02 6.45
C GLU A 79 -3.22 3.92 7.84
N ILE A 80 -2.71 3.00 8.67
CA ILE A 80 -3.19 2.89 10.05
C ILE A 80 -2.87 4.13 10.89
N ALA A 81 -1.78 4.85 10.57
CA ALA A 81 -1.45 6.09 11.26
C ALA A 81 -2.45 7.21 10.94
N ASN A 82 -2.97 7.32 9.72
CA ASN A 82 -4.08 8.23 9.42
C ASN A 82 -5.33 7.92 10.24
N VAL A 83 -5.60 6.65 10.54
CA VAL A 83 -6.77 6.24 11.35
C VAL A 83 -6.57 6.45 12.85
N MET A 84 -5.45 5.94 13.36
CA MET A 84 -5.22 5.68 14.79
C MET A 84 -4.02 6.45 15.35
N GLY A 85 -3.31 7.22 14.53
CA GLY A 85 -2.09 7.93 14.90
C GLY A 85 -0.99 6.99 15.37
N VAL A 86 -0.20 7.43 16.35
CA VAL A 86 0.88 6.64 16.95
C VAL A 86 0.37 5.30 17.50
N GLU A 87 -0.85 5.23 18.04
CA GLU A 87 -1.40 3.95 18.54
C GLU A 87 -1.50 2.89 17.43
N GLY A 88 -1.82 3.31 16.21
CA GLY A 88 -1.81 2.44 15.03
C GLY A 88 -0.42 1.89 14.72
N VAL A 89 0.58 2.76 14.75
CA VAL A 89 1.99 2.38 14.55
C VAL A 89 2.46 1.41 15.65
N GLU A 90 2.07 1.64 16.91
CA GLU A 90 2.36 0.70 18.01
C GLU A 90 1.74 -0.68 17.79
N PHE A 91 0.51 -0.73 17.27
CA PHE A 91 -0.11 -2.01 16.93
C PHE A 91 0.68 -2.76 15.86
N MET A 92 1.15 -2.07 14.81
CA MET A 92 1.95 -2.70 13.76
C MET A 92 3.25 -3.28 14.31
N LEU A 93 3.93 -2.51 15.17
CA LEU A 93 5.15 -2.96 15.86
C LEU A 93 4.89 -4.17 16.78
N GLU A 94 3.80 -4.14 17.54
CA GLU A 94 3.38 -5.22 18.45
C GLU A 94 3.07 -6.50 17.67
N ASP A 95 2.21 -6.44 16.65
CA ASP A 95 1.79 -7.60 15.87
C ASP A 95 2.95 -8.20 15.06
N ALA A 96 3.81 -7.35 14.48
CA ALA A 96 5.02 -7.78 13.79
C ALA A 96 5.98 -8.58 14.69
N SER A 97 5.97 -8.35 16.00
CA SER A 97 6.83 -9.08 16.95
C SER A 97 6.44 -10.57 17.12
N HIS A 98 5.25 -10.97 16.64
CA HIS A 98 4.73 -12.33 16.76
C HIS A 98 5.17 -13.27 15.62
N THR A 99 5.88 -12.76 14.62
CA THR A 99 6.31 -13.50 13.43
C THR A 99 7.83 -13.43 13.26
N PRO A 100 8.48 -14.44 12.64
CA PRO A 100 9.90 -14.38 12.34
C PRO A 100 10.23 -13.42 11.19
N LEU A 101 9.27 -13.00 10.34
CA LEU A 101 9.55 -12.00 9.30
C LEU A 101 10.06 -10.72 9.95
N LYS A 102 11.17 -10.16 9.43
CA LYS A 102 11.77 -8.95 9.99
C LYS A 102 11.08 -7.71 9.43
N PHE A 103 10.29 -7.06 10.26
CA PHE A 103 9.68 -5.77 9.93
C PHE A 103 10.62 -4.64 10.34
N TYR A 104 10.95 -3.80 9.37
CA TYR A 104 11.59 -2.52 9.57
C TYR A 104 10.58 -1.45 9.18
N PHE A 105 10.07 -0.69 10.13
CA PHE A 105 9.06 0.32 9.86
C PHE A 105 9.69 1.64 9.41
N THR A 106 8.93 2.47 8.73
CA THR A 106 9.25 3.90 8.57
C THR A 106 8.32 4.74 9.46
N ALA A 107 8.74 5.94 9.82
CA ALA A 107 7.88 6.87 10.54
C ALA A 107 6.92 7.55 9.54
N PRO A 108 5.58 7.44 9.68
CA PRO A 108 4.65 8.00 8.70
C PRO A 108 4.77 9.51 8.55
N SER A 109 5.21 9.98 7.38
CA SER A 109 5.68 11.36 7.23
C SER A 109 4.52 12.37 7.09
N CYS A 110 3.44 11.97 6.41
CA CYS A 110 2.34 12.82 5.97
C CYS A 110 1.01 12.34 6.57
N VAL A 111 0.87 12.49 7.89
CA VAL A 111 -0.39 12.25 8.61
C VAL A 111 -0.89 13.58 9.20
N PRO A 112 -1.99 14.15 8.67
CA PRO A 112 -2.72 13.74 7.48
C PRO A 112 -1.94 13.99 6.17
N ALA A 113 -2.33 13.30 5.09
CA ALA A 113 -1.75 13.52 3.76
C ALA A 113 -2.08 14.92 3.22
N THR A 114 -3.28 15.42 3.55
CA THR A 114 -3.80 16.70 3.06
C THR A 114 -4.63 17.42 4.13
N PRO A 115 -4.62 18.77 4.19
CA PRO A 115 -5.48 19.52 5.11
C PRO A 115 -6.96 19.57 4.67
N PHE A 116 -7.27 19.13 3.45
CA PHE A 116 -8.63 19.23 2.88
C PHE A 116 -9.57 18.12 3.34
N GLU A 117 -9.07 17.12 4.04
CA GLU A 117 -9.88 16.03 4.60
C GLU A 117 -9.84 16.00 6.13
N THR A 118 -10.78 15.26 6.71
CA THR A 118 -10.75 14.88 8.12
C THR A 118 -10.03 13.54 8.26
N SER A 119 -8.86 13.56 8.89
CA SER A 119 -8.11 12.36 9.28
C SER A 119 -8.28 12.06 10.77
N GLY A 120 -8.01 10.82 11.17
CA GLY A 120 -8.06 10.38 12.56
C GLY A 120 -6.92 10.94 13.39
N ALA A 121 -5.80 11.31 12.79
CA ALA A 121 -4.64 11.82 13.50
C ALA A 121 -3.90 12.95 12.74
N GLU A 122 -3.04 13.65 13.48
CA GLU A 122 -1.97 14.50 12.95
C GLU A 122 -0.70 14.09 13.69
N LEU A 123 0.36 13.71 12.96
CA LEU A 123 1.65 13.39 13.57
C LEU A 123 2.57 14.60 13.55
N SER A 124 2.95 15.04 14.74
CA SER A 124 3.90 16.13 14.96
C SER A 124 5.36 15.68 14.73
N ALA A 125 6.26 16.62 14.46
CA ALA A 125 7.69 16.34 14.34
C ALA A 125 8.27 15.66 15.61
N ARG A 126 7.72 15.96 16.79
CA ARG A 126 8.11 15.30 18.04
C ARG A 126 7.73 13.82 18.07
N GLU A 127 6.50 13.48 17.67
CA GLU A 127 6.06 12.08 17.63
C GLU A 127 6.86 11.29 16.57
N ILE A 128 7.20 11.94 15.45
CA ILE A 128 8.09 11.39 14.44
C ILE A 128 9.51 11.17 14.99
N GLU A 129 10.08 12.13 15.73
CA GLU A 129 11.38 11.98 16.40
C GLU A 129 11.36 10.83 17.44
N ASP A 130 10.28 10.70 18.21
CA ASP A 130 10.08 9.61 19.17
C ASP A 130 10.02 8.24 18.46
N LEU A 131 9.36 8.12 17.31
CA LEU A 131 9.36 6.90 16.48
C LEU A 131 10.75 6.61 15.90
N LEU A 132 11.39 7.61 15.30
CA LEU A 132 12.74 7.53 14.73
C LEU A 132 13.82 7.23 15.78
N SER A 133 13.54 7.34 17.07
CA SER A 133 14.47 6.91 18.12
C SER A 133 14.61 5.38 18.24
N ARG A 134 13.69 4.61 17.64
CA ARG A 134 13.62 3.15 17.77
C ARG A 134 14.45 2.44 16.70
N ASP A 135 15.08 1.33 17.06
CA ASP A 135 15.86 0.52 16.11
C ASP A 135 14.97 -0.17 15.05
N SER A 136 13.71 -0.42 15.38
CA SER A 136 12.71 -1.00 14.47
C SER A 136 12.15 -0.03 13.44
N VAL A 137 12.43 1.28 13.58
CA VAL A 137 11.99 2.32 12.63
C VAL A 137 13.21 2.79 11.87
N VAL A 138 13.37 2.51 10.59
CA VAL A 138 14.65 2.66 9.87
C VAL A 138 14.75 3.92 9.00
N ALA A 139 13.62 4.56 8.69
CA ALA A 139 13.55 5.77 7.88
C ALA A 139 12.38 6.67 8.29
N LEU A 140 12.39 7.91 7.80
CA LEU A 140 11.15 8.67 7.64
C LEU A 140 10.45 8.16 6.38
N GLY A 141 9.17 7.84 6.50
CA GLY A 141 8.36 7.29 5.40
C GLY A 141 8.22 8.25 4.25
N GLU A 142 7.60 7.77 3.18
CA GLU A 142 7.52 8.48 1.91
C GLU A 142 7.01 9.92 2.05
N MET A 143 7.83 10.89 1.64
CA MET A 143 7.50 12.31 1.76
C MET A 143 6.61 12.78 0.60
N MET A 144 5.34 12.38 0.61
CA MET A 144 4.33 12.75 -0.39
C MET A 144 3.99 14.24 -0.39
N ASN A 145 4.18 14.95 0.73
CA ASN A 145 4.05 16.41 0.79
C ASN A 145 5.29 17.12 0.20
N PHE A 146 5.66 16.75 -1.04
CA PHE A 146 6.70 17.43 -1.80
C PHE A 146 6.42 18.94 -2.01
N PRO A 147 5.16 19.44 -2.13
CA PRO A 147 4.91 20.88 -2.18
C PRO A 147 5.37 21.60 -0.89
N GLY A 148 5.15 20.98 0.27
CA GLY A 148 5.65 21.46 1.56
C GLY A 148 7.17 21.50 1.62
N VAL A 149 7.85 20.50 1.04
CA VAL A 149 9.32 20.50 0.94
C VAL A 149 9.83 21.64 0.05
N ILE A 150 9.26 21.81 -1.15
CA ILE A 150 9.67 22.83 -2.13
C ILE A 150 9.45 24.24 -1.57
N SER A 151 8.35 24.44 -0.85
CA SER A 151 8.03 25.72 -0.21
C SER A 151 8.74 25.94 1.14
N ALA A 152 9.52 24.96 1.60
CA ALA A 152 10.18 24.95 2.91
C ALA A 152 9.20 25.19 4.07
N ASP A 153 8.06 24.51 4.04
CA ASP A 153 7.10 24.51 5.15
C ASP A 153 7.77 24.07 6.44
N GLU A 154 7.63 24.88 7.49
CA GLU A 154 8.33 24.69 8.76
C GLU A 154 8.04 23.32 9.39
N LYS A 155 6.78 22.87 9.38
CA LYS A 155 6.40 21.59 9.98
C LYS A 155 6.94 20.40 9.18
N VAL A 156 6.96 20.50 7.84
CA VAL A 156 7.54 19.45 6.98
C VAL A 156 9.05 19.36 7.19
N MET A 157 9.74 20.49 7.21
CA MET A 157 11.19 20.53 7.41
C MET A 157 11.60 20.03 8.80
N GLU A 158 10.82 20.32 9.85
CA GLU A 158 11.07 19.78 11.20
C GLU A 158 11.04 18.24 11.24
N LYS A 159 10.17 17.60 10.46
CA LYS A 159 10.11 16.13 10.35
C LYS A 159 11.34 15.57 9.62
N ILE A 160 11.75 16.22 8.54
CA ILE A 160 12.97 15.86 7.78
C ILE A 160 14.21 16.02 8.66
N ASP A 161 14.32 17.12 9.40
CA ASP A 161 15.41 17.36 10.34
C ASP A 161 15.47 16.30 11.45
N ALA A 162 14.31 15.81 11.92
CA ALA A 162 14.26 14.71 12.89
C ALA A 162 14.92 13.43 12.34
N ALA A 163 14.68 13.07 11.08
CA ALA A 163 15.36 11.94 10.42
C ALA A 163 16.88 12.14 10.38
N GLY A 164 17.31 13.35 10.02
CA GLY A 164 18.72 13.76 10.01
C GLY A 164 19.42 13.61 11.36
N LYS A 165 18.77 14.02 12.47
CA LYS A 165 19.31 13.86 13.84
C LYS A 165 19.61 12.40 14.20
N HIS A 166 18.79 11.48 13.69
CA HIS A 166 18.92 10.04 13.93
C HIS A 166 19.79 9.32 12.87
N ASN A 167 20.33 10.05 11.88
CA ASN A 167 21.07 9.50 10.73
C ASN A 167 20.25 8.45 9.96
N LYS A 168 18.94 8.68 9.83
CA LYS A 168 18.03 7.81 9.08
C LYS A 168 17.67 8.46 7.74
N PRO A 169 17.58 7.69 6.65
CA PRO A 169 17.17 8.23 5.36
C PRO A 169 15.72 8.73 5.41
N VAL A 170 15.37 9.53 4.41
CA VAL A 170 14.00 9.94 4.12
C VAL A 170 13.61 9.33 2.79
N ASP A 171 12.50 8.57 2.80
CA ASP A 171 11.93 8.01 1.60
C ASP A 171 11.11 9.04 0.83
N GLY A 172 11.06 8.91 -0.49
CA GLY A 172 10.38 9.86 -1.37
C GLY A 172 9.16 9.30 -2.06
N HIS A 173 8.28 10.24 -2.41
CA HIS A 173 7.06 10.08 -3.20
C HIS A 173 6.81 11.42 -3.90
N ALA A 174 7.26 11.56 -5.14
CA ALA A 174 7.19 12.83 -5.86
C ALA A 174 6.90 12.61 -7.36
N PRO A 175 5.72 12.07 -7.72
CA PRO A 175 5.38 11.79 -9.11
C PRO A 175 5.51 13.04 -9.98
N LEU A 176 6.14 12.90 -11.15
CA LEU A 176 6.33 13.94 -12.18
C LEU A 176 7.18 15.16 -11.74
N LEU A 177 7.73 15.16 -10.53
CA LEU A 177 8.57 16.25 -10.04
C LEU A 177 9.89 16.29 -10.82
N SER A 178 10.23 17.46 -11.38
CA SER A 178 11.40 17.64 -12.25
C SER A 178 12.12 18.97 -12.04
N GLY A 179 13.31 19.11 -12.64
CA GLY A 179 14.05 20.37 -12.71
C GLY A 179 14.41 20.97 -11.35
N ASN A 180 14.14 22.26 -11.17
CA ASN A 180 14.54 22.99 -9.96
C ASN A 180 13.79 22.54 -8.71
N GLU A 181 12.53 22.12 -8.86
CA GLU A 181 11.72 21.66 -7.74
C GLU A 181 12.19 20.29 -7.27
N LEU A 182 12.56 19.41 -8.20
CA LEU A 182 13.25 18.15 -7.90
C LEU A 182 14.58 18.38 -7.18
N CYS A 183 15.38 19.35 -7.62
CA CYS A 183 16.62 19.73 -6.94
C CYS A 183 16.36 20.19 -5.49
N ALA A 184 15.27 20.92 -5.24
CA ALA A 184 14.90 21.34 -3.89
C ALA A 184 14.50 20.15 -3.01
N TYR A 185 13.71 19.23 -3.55
CA TYR A 185 13.28 18.01 -2.87
C TYR A 185 14.46 17.12 -2.47
N ILE A 186 15.35 16.81 -3.43
CA ILE A 186 16.58 16.04 -3.17
C ILE A 186 17.50 16.81 -2.20
N GLY A 187 17.61 18.13 -2.38
CA GLY A 187 18.43 19.00 -1.55
C GLY A 187 17.99 19.06 -0.08
N ALA A 188 16.71 18.77 0.20
CA ALA A 188 16.19 18.64 1.56
C ALA A 188 16.57 17.31 2.23
N GLY A 189 17.08 16.32 1.48
CA GLY A 189 17.59 15.06 2.01
C GLY A 189 16.75 13.83 1.68
N ILE A 190 15.71 13.96 0.84
CA ILE A 190 14.95 12.82 0.33
C ILE A 190 15.82 12.02 -0.64
N SER A 191 15.85 10.70 -0.46
CA SER A 191 16.91 9.85 -1.04
C SER A 191 16.43 8.72 -1.95
N THR A 192 15.13 8.42 -1.95
CA THR A 192 14.52 7.34 -2.75
C THR A 192 13.28 7.83 -3.48
N GLU A 193 12.87 7.11 -4.52
CA GLU A 193 11.62 7.36 -5.24
C GLU A 193 11.03 6.03 -5.76
N HIS A 194 9.73 5.84 -5.59
CA HIS A 194 8.99 4.70 -6.15
C HIS A 194 7.92 5.14 -7.18
N GLU A 195 7.56 6.43 -7.24
CA GLU A 195 6.46 6.96 -8.07
C GLU A 195 6.81 7.20 -9.55
N CYS A 196 8.00 6.80 -10.01
CA CYS A 196 8.37 6.99 -11.40
C CYS A 196 7.48 6.17 -12.34
N VAL A 197 6.83 6.83 -13.30
CA VAL A 197 5.98 6.17 -14.32
C VAL A 197 6.62 6.10 -15.70
N SER A 198 7.70 6.86 -15.92
CA SER A 198 8.42 6.91 -17.19
C SER A 198 9.93 6.71 -17.00
N PRO A 199 10.62 6.12 -18.00
CA PRO A 199 12.08 6.03 -17.98
C PRO A 199 12.77 7.39 -17.87
N GLU A 200 12.21 8.43 -18.53
CA GLU A 200 12.77 9.78 -18.55
C GLU A 200 12.78 10.41 -17.15
N GLU A 201 11.67 10.29 -16.43
CA GLU A 201 11.54 10.76 -15.04
C GLU A 201 12.53 10.03 -14.11
N ALA A 202 12.56 8.70 -14.19
CA ALA A 202 13.44 7.89 -13.37
C ALA A 202 14.93 8.19 -13.65
N LEU A 203 15.28 8.45 -14.92
CA LEU A 203 16.64 8.82 -15.31
C LEU A 203 17.04 10.18 -14.71
N GLU A 204 16.18 11.20 -14.79
CA GLU A 204 16.48 12.52 -14.21
C GLU A 204 16.71 12.41 -12.69
N LYS A 205 15.81 11.72 -11.98
CA LYS A 205 15.92 11.52 -10.53
C LYS A 205 17.19 10.75 -10.14
N ARG A 206 17.52 9.70 -10.91
CA ARG A 206 18.76 8.91 -10.72
C ARG A 206 20.02 9.73 -10.99
N GLU A 207 20.04 10.54 -12.05
CA GLU A 207 21.18 11.41 -12.39
C GLU A 207 21.46 12.46 -11.30
N LEU A 208 20.43 12.87 -10.56
CA LEU A 208 20.54 13.76 -9.40
C LEU A 208 20.83 13.02 -8.08
N GLY A 209 20.95 11.69 -8.11
CA GLY A 209 21.40 10.87 -6.99
C GLY A 209 20.31 10.23 -6.14
N MET A 210 19.04 10.29 -6.56
CA MET A 210 17.97 9.49 -5.92
C MET A 210 18.12 8.01 -6.31
N LYS A 211 17.75 7.13 -5.38
CA LYS A 211 17.64 5.70 -5.64
C LYS A 211 16.24 5.37 -6.14
N ILE A 212 16.16 4.66 -7.26
CA ILE A 212 14.88 4.33 -7.89
C ILE A 212 14.41 2.95 -7.44
N MET A 213 13.21 2.91 -6.90
CA MET A 213 12.49 1.70 -6.52
C MET A 213 11.54 1.31 -7.64
N ALA A 214 11.76 0.15 -8.25
CA ALA A 214 10.86 -0.34 -9.29
C ALA A 214 9.72 -1.14 -8.66
N ARG A 215 8.51 -0.57 -8.73
CA ARG A 215 7.28 -1.16 -8.19
C ARG A 215 6.73 -2.26 -9.08
N GLU A 216 6.28 -3.35 -8.45
CA GLU A 216 5.60 -4.46 -9.12
C GLU A 216 4.51 -5.07 -8.21
N GLY A 217 3.57 -4.21 -7.80
CA GLY A 217 2.46 -4.52 -6.89
C GLY A 217 1.14 -4.86 -7.58
N SER A 218 0.06 -4.72 -6.81
CA SER A 218 -1.32 -4.86 -7.26
C SER A 218 -1.86 -3.57 -7.87
N SER A 219 -1.63 -2.42 -7.21
CA SER A 219 -2.13 -1.11 -7.66
C SER A 219 -1.29 -0.54 -8.82
N ALA A 220 0.04 -0.66 -8.73
CA ALA A 220 0.99 -0.11 -9.70
C ALA A 220 2.05 -1.14 -10.14
N ARG A 221 2.39 -1.13 -11.43
CA ARG A 221 3.38 -2.04 -12.05
C ARG A 221 4.25 -1.27 -13.03
N ASN A 222 5.37 -0.73 -12.53
CA ASN A 222 6.28 0.11 -13.31
C ASN A 222 7.59 -0.59 -13.66
N LEU A 223 7.88 -1.75 -13.04
CA LEU A 223 9.14 -2.46 -13.24
C LEU A 223 9.47 -2.66 -14.71
N ARG A 224 8.49 -3.10 -15.52
CA ARG A 224 8.70 -3.35 -16.95
C ARG A 224 9.17 -2.12 -17.71
N ASP A 225 8.62 -0.96 -17.41
CA ASP A 225 8.96 0.28 -18.10
C ASP A 225 10.29 0.83 -17.59
N LEU A 226 10.60 0.63 -16.30
CA LEU A 226 11.80 1.18 -15.66
C LEU A 226 13.05 0.29 -15.77
N VAL A 227 12.96 -0.95 -16.27
CA VAL A 227 14.14 -1.86 -16.36
C VAL A 227 15.34 -1.25 -17.11
N ALA A 228 15.09 -0.34 -18.05
CA ALA A 228 16.13 0.32 -18.82
C ALA A 228 16.95 1.35 -18.01
N VAL A 229 16.45 1.79 -16.86
CA VAL A 229 17.00 2.87 -16.03
C VAL A 229 17.96 2.36 -14.95
N ASP A 230 18.23 1.05 -14.94
CA ASP A 230 19.18 0.43 -14.01
C ASP A 230 18.78 0.66 -12.53
N CYS A 231 17.49 0.55 -12.20
CA CYS A 231 16.91 0.74 -10.86
C CYS A 231 17.70 0.08 -9.72
N ASP A 232 17.55 0.64 -8.51
CA ASP A 232 18.32 0.26 -7.33
C ASP A 232 17.62 -0.84 -6.51
N PHE A 233 16.30 -0.75 -6.38
CA PHE A 233 15.48 -1.66 -5.57
C PHE A 233 14.32 -2.27 -6.36
N LEU A 234 13.85 -3.42 -5.90
CA LEU A 234 12.57 -4.03 -6.28
C LEU A 234 11.63 -3.92 -5.07
N VAL A 235 10.41 -3.43 -5.28
CA VAL A 235 9.44 -3.20 -4.20
C VAL A 235 8.02 -3.62 -4.62
N SER A 236 7.20 -4.03 -3.66
CA SER A 236 5.80 -4.35 -3.93
C SER A 236 4.88 -3.15 -3.82
N ASP A 237 5.21 -2.15 -3.00
CA ASP A 237 4.33 -1.02 -2.70
C ASP A 237 2.97 -1.53 -2.15
N ASP A 238 1.86 -1.26 -2.83
CA ASP A 238 0.58 -1.89 -2.55
C ASP A 238 0.47 -3.31 -3.10
N ILE A 239 0.23 -4.30 -2.24
CA ILE A 239 -0.07 -5.67 -2.66
C ILE A 239 -1.33 -6.25 -2.03
N HIS A 240 -2.30 -6.62 -2.85
CA HIS A 240 -3.55 -7.23 -2.42
C HIS A 240 -3.38 -8.72 -2.02
N PRO A 241 -4.27 -9.26 -1.17
CA PRO A 241 -4.09 -10.59 -0.59
C PRO A 241 -4.07 -11.72 -1.62
N ALA A 242 -4.87 -11.64 -2.70
CA ALA A 242 -4.84 -12.63 -3.78
C ALA A 242 -3.51 -12.63 -4.56
N ASP A 243 -2.97 -11.43 -4.82
CA ASP A 243 -1.68 -11.27 -5.48
C ASP A 243 -0.53 -11.77 -4.58
N LEU A 244 -0.58 -11.47 -3.29
CA LEU A 244 0.40 -11.91 -2.30
C LEU A 244 0.47 -13.44 -2.20
N LEU A 245 -0.69 -14.13 -2.24
CA LEU A 245 -0.75 -15.60 -2.28
C LEU A 245 -0.18 -16.19 -3.59
N GLY A 246 -0.26 -15.44 -4.69
CA GLY A 246 0.31 -15.82 -5.98
C GLY A 246 1.82 -15.62 -6.07
N GLY A 247 2.43 -14.90 -5.12
CA GLY A 247 3.85 -14.59 -5.07
C GLY A 247 4.14 -13.25 -4.41
N HIS A 248 5.37 -13.07 -3.92
CA HIS A 248 5.86 -11.82 -3.36
C HIS A 248 7.18 -11.43 -4.05
N MET A 249 8.27 -11.29 -3.31
CA MET A 249 9.58 -10.96 -3.88
C MET A 249 10.10 -11.99 -4.89
N ASP A 250 9.78 -13.28 -4.74
CA ASP A 250 10.13 -14.30 -5.75
C ASP A 250 9.52 -14.00 -7.13
N ARG A 251 8.26 -13.56 -7.15
CA ARG A 251 7.53 -13.18 -8.36
C ARG A 251 8.11 -11.90 -8.96
N ILE A 252 8.43 -10.90 -8.14
CA ILE A 252 9.03 -9.65 -8.59
C ILE A 252 10.43 -9.90 -9.18
N LEU A 253 11.24 -10.73 -8.53
CA LEU A 253 12.55 -11.18 -9.04
C LEU A 253 12.43 -11.92 -10.38
N ARG A 254 11.48 -12.85 -10.50
CA ARG A 254 11.19 -13.57 -11.75
C ARG A 254 10.83 -12.58 -12.87
N ARG A 255 9.92 -11.64 -12.60
CA ARG A 255 9.51 -10.61 -13.57
C ARG A 255 10.68 -9.70 -13.96
N ALA A 256 11.51 -9.28 -13.02
CA ALA A 256 12.70 -8.47 -13.31
C ALA A 256 13.62 -9.18 -14.32
N VAL A 257 13.90 -10.47 -14.10
CA VAL A 257 14.70 -11.29 -15.02
C VAL A 257 14.00 -11.50 -16.37
N GLU A 258 12.69 -11.75 -16.37
CA GLU A 258 11.90 -11.86 -17.61
C GLU A 258 11.93 -10.57 -18.44
N TYR A 259 11.95 -9.41 -17.79
CA TYR A 259 12.06 -8.10 -18.44
C TYR A 259 13.50 -7.71 -18.81
N GLY A 260 14.48 -8.57 -18.54
CA GLY A 260 15.85 -8.42 -19.01
C GLY A 260 16.86 -7.88 -17.99
N VAL A 261 16.49 -7.76 -16.71
CA VAL A 261 17.44 -7.48 -15.64
C VAL A 261 18.37 -8.67 -15.46
N ASP A 262 19.67 -8.41 -15.32
CA ASP A 262 20.64 -9.47 -15.01
C ASP A 262 20.24 -10.19 -13.70
N PRO A 263 20.20 -11.54 -13.65
CA PRO A 263 19.74 -12.27 -12.47
C PRO A 263 20.52 -11.98 -11.18
N VAL A 264 21.83 -11.72 -11.27
CA VAL A 264 22.63 -11.37 -10.09
C VAL A 264 22.25 -9.97 -9.62
N LYS A 265 22.10 -9.03 -10.56
CA LYS A 265 21.64 -7.67 -10.24
C LYS A 265 20.24 -7.68 -9.62
N ALA A 266 19.31 -8.46 -10.16
CA ALA A 266 17.97 -8.58 -9.60
C ALA A 266 18.02 -9.05 -8.14
N VAL A 267 18.85 -10.05 -7.81
CA VAL A 267 19.05 -10.46 -6.40
C VAL A 267 19.63 -9.32 -5.57
N GLN A 268 20.63 -8.57 -6.07
CA GLN A 268 21.18 -7.42 -5.34
C GLN A 268 20.12 -6.36 -5.02
N MET A 269 19.24 -6.05 -5.98
CA MET A 269 18.14 -5.08 -5.84
C MET A 269 17.13 -5.48 -4.75
N ALA A 270 16.99 -6.77 -4.45
CA ALA A 270 16.10 -7.29 -3.40
C ALA A 270 16.84 -7.82 -2.17
N THR A 271 18.15 -7.55 -2.01
CA THR A 271 18.94 -8.06 -0.88
C THR A 271 19.91 -7.00 -0.33
N VAL A 272 21.13 -6.92 -0.88
CA VAL A 272 22.21 -6.08 -0.35
C VAL A 272 21.94 -4.60 -0.57
N ASN A 273 21.33 -4.20 -1.70
CA ASN A 273 21.06 -2.80 -2.00
C ASN A 273 20.13 -2.14 -0.96
N PRO A 274 18.94 -2.70 -0.67
CA PRO A 274 18.07 -2.14 0.37
C PRO A 274 18.67 -2.31 1.77
N ALA A 275 19.35 -3.44 2.05
CA ALA A 275 19.99 -3.65 3.34
C ALA A 275 21.07 -2.59 3.64
N ASP A 276 21.89 -2.22 2.66
CA ASP A 276 22.91 -1.19 2.83
C ASP A 276 22.29 0.22 2.90
N HIS A 277 21.18 0.47 2.20
CA HIS A 277 20.50 1.77 2.25
C HIS A 277 19.91 2.08 3.64
N TYR A 278 19.21 1.11 4.22
CA TYR A 278 18.54 1.26 5.52
C TYR A 278 19.39 0.75 6.70
N ASN A 279 20.64 0.37 6.46
CA ASN A 279 21.58 -0.18 7.45
C ASN A 279 21.02 -1.42 8.19
N LEU A 280 20.44 -2.35 7.43
CA LEU A 280 19.84 -3.57 7.94
C LEU A 280 20.89 -4.68 8.11
N ASN A 281 20.75 -5.46 9.18
CA ASN A 281 21.60 -6.63 9.42
C ASN A 281 21.12 -7.87 8.65
N THR A 282 20.86 -7.73 7.35
CA THR A 282 20.44 -8.80 6.44
C THR A 282 21.04 -8.58 5.04
N GLY A 283 20.52 -9.23 3.99
CA GLY A 283 20.84 -8.93 2.60
C GLY A 283 22.16 -9.50 2.06
N ALA A 284 22.95 -10.22 2.89
CA ALA A 284 24.17 -10.89 2.43
C ALA A 284 24.51 -12.15 3.24
N ILE A 285 25.05 -13.17 2.55
CA ILE A 285 25.59 -14.39 3.18
C ILE A 285 27.06 -14.15 3.54
N ALA A 286 27.31 -13.57 4.72
CA ALA A 286 28.65 -13.26 5.20
C ALA A 286 28.77 -13.38 6.73
N PRO A 287 29.96 -13.69 7.28
CA PRO A 287 30.16 -13.69 8.73
C PRO A 287 29.74 -12.36 9.38
N GLY A 288 28.98 -12.44 10.47
CA GLY A 288 28.46 -11.27 11.17
C GLY A 288 27.17 -10.69 10.61
N ARG A 289 26.59 -11.24 9.54
CA ARG A 289 25.22 -10.95 9.09
C ARG A 289 24.22 -11.93 9.69
N ALA A 290 22.94 -11.56 9.75
CA ALA A 290 21.89 -12.51 10.13
C ALA A 290 21.84 -13.70 9.16
N ALA A 291 21.49 -14.87 9.68
CA ALA A 291 21.37 -16.10 8.91
C ALA A 291 20.00 -16.19 8.20
N ASP A 292 19.69 -15.14 7.43
CA ASP A 292 18.49 -15.04 6.61
C ASP A 292 18.84 -15.46 5.18
N MET A 293 18.26 -16.57 4.72
CA MET A 293 18.64 -17.19 3.46
C MET A 293 17.45 -17.81 2.76
N VAL A 294 17.45 -17.78 1.42
CA VAL A 294 16.48 -18.49 0.58
C VAL A 294 17.22 -19.54 -0.24
N VAL A 295 16.65 -20.75 -0.31
CA VAL A 295 17.12 -21.79 -1.23
C VAL A 295 16.17 -21.82 -2.42
N VAL A 296 16.68 -21.59 -3.63
CA VAL A 296 15.94 -21.63 -4.89
C VAL A 296 16.53 -22.68 -5.84
N ASP A 297 15.76 -23.10 -6.83
CA ASP A 297 16.25 -24.01 -7.86
C ASP A 297 17.15 -23.34 -8.90
N ASN A 298 16.84 -22.12 -9.32
CA ASN A 298 17.62 -21.34 -10.28
C ASN A 298 17.30 -19.84 -10.20
N LEU A 299 18.14 -19.00 -10.84
CA LEU A 299 17.98 -17.53 -10.85
C LEU A 299 17.07 -16.98 -11.97
N ARG A 300 16.31 -17.86 -12.63
CA ARG A 300 15.31 -17.46 -13.63
C ARG A 300 13.91 -17.56 -13.03
N ASP A 301 13.58 -18.72 -12.47
CA ASP A 301 12.23 -19.03 -11.99
C ASP A 301 12.05 -18.71 -10.50
N PHE A 302 13.16 -18.65 -9.74
CA PHE A 302 13.17 -18.40 -8.29
C PHE A 302 12.21 -19.29 -7.50
N ASN A 303 12.06 -20.57 -7.85
CA ASN A 303 11.13 -21.45 -7.11
C ASN A 303 11.70 -21.74 -5.71
N VAL A 304 11.09 -21.12 -4.70
CA VAL A 304 11.53 -21.21 -3.31
C VAL A 304 11.35 -22.62 -2.75
N LYS A 305 12.46 -23.22 -2.33
CA LYS A 305 12.51 -24.55 -1.72
C LYS A 305 12.51 -24.47 -0.20
N ARG A 306 13.31 -23.58 0.38
CA ARG A 306 13.43 -23.38 1.83
C ARG A 306 13.73 -21.93 2.15
N VAL A 307 13.20 -21.45 3.26
CA VAL A 307 13.46 -20.11 3.80
C VAL A 307 13.99 -20.24 5.22
N TYR A 308 15.11 -19.56 5.45
CA TYR A 308 15.76 -19.46 6.75
C TYR A 308 15.63 -18.03 7.24
N ILE A 309 15.21 -17.86 8.50
CA ILE A 309 15.31 -16.58 9.21
C ILE A 309 16.01 -16.86 10.54
N ASP A 310 17.04 -16.08 10.85
CA ASP A 310 17.92 -16.31 12.00
C ASP A 310 18.41 -17.78 12.10
N GLY A 311 18.70 -18.38 10.94
CA GLY A 311 19.20 -19.75 10.81
C GLY A 311 18.16 -20.84 11.08
N ARG A 312 16.90 -20.50 11.34
CA ARG A 312 15.79 -21.44 11.51
C ARG A 312 15.04 -21.61 10.19
N VAL A 313 14.71 -22.84 9.81
CA VAL A 313 13.83 -23.09 8.66
C VAL A 313 12.41 -22.66 9.05
N VAL A 314 11.89 -21.64 8.40
CA VAL A 314 10.55 -21.06 8.66
C VAL A 314 9.54 -21.40 7.57
N ALA A 315 10.01 -21.69 6.35
CA ALA A 315 9.17 -22.20 5.27
C ALA A 315 9.90 -23.27 4.45
N GLU A 316 9.13 -24.21 3.91
CA GLU A 316 9.62 -25.27 3.03
C GLU A 316 8.57 -25.62 1.96
N ASN A 317 9.00 -25.72 0.70
CA ASN A 317 8.16 -26.07 -0.46
C ASN A 317 6.85 -25.26 -0.54
N GLY A 318 6.95 -23.93 -0.43
CA GLY A 318 5.81 -23.01 -0.52
C GLY A 318 4.87 -23.05 0.69
N ARG A 319 5.30 -23.62 1.83
CA ARG A 319 4.49 -23.66 3.05
C ARG A 319 5.22 -23.03 4.21
N TYR A 320 4.53 -22.13 4.91
CA TYR A 320 4.98 -21.62 6.19
C TYR A 320 4.87 -22.71 7.25
N LEU A 321 5.93 -22.90 8.05
CA LEU A 321 6.05 -24.02 9.00
C LEU A 321 5.60 -23.69 10.42
N GLU A 322 5.47 -22.40 10.75
CA GLU A 322 4.95 -21.99 12.05
C GLU A 322 3.44 -21.73 11.98
N ALA A 323 2.76 -21.88 13.11
CA ALA A 323 1.39 -21.40 13.23
C ALA A 323 1.41 -19.86 13.29
N PRO A 324 0.61 -19.15 12.48
CA PRO A 324 0.48 -17.70 12.60
C PRO A 324 0.05 -17.36 14.03
N LYS A 325 0.83 -16.53 14.72
CA LYS A 325 0.47 -15.95 16.00
C LYS A 325 -0.10 -14.58 15.71
N THR A 326 -1.41 -14.46 15.63
CA THR A 326 -2.06 -13.19 15.30
C THR A 326 -2.46 -12.47 16.58
N SER A 327 -2.29 -11.15 16.60
CA SER A 327 -2.92 -10.31 17.61
C SER A 327 -4.42 -10.27 17.32
N HIS A 328 -5.24 -10.93 18.14
CA HIS A 328 -6.70 -10.80 18.07
C HIS A 328 -7.21 -9.45 18.62
N ARG A 329 -6.31 -8.46 18.76
CA ARG A 329 -6.66 -7.12 19.24
C ARG A 329 -7.44 -6.40 18.15
N LYS A 330 -8.74 -6.25 18.39
CA LYS A 330 -9.59 -5.38 17.60
C LYS A 330 -9.41 -3.94 18.08
N MET A 331 -9.01 -3.05 17.19
CA MET A 331 -8.95 -1.61 17.42
C MET A 331 -9.47 -0.92 16.18
N ASN A 332 -10.38 0.02 16.33
CA ASN A 332 -10.88 0.78 15.20
C ASN A 332 -11.44 2.13 15.69
N ARG A 333 -11.48 3.11 14.78
CA ARG A 333 -12.08 4.41 14.98
C ARG A 333 -13.17 4.63 13.94
N LEU A 334 -14.38 4.21 14.29
CA LEU A 334 -15.56 4.27 13.43
C LEU A 334 -16.69 5.02 14.16
N GLU A 335 -16.43 6.28 14.48
CA GLU A 335 -17.29 7.20 15.23
C GLU A 335 -18.20 7.99 14.28
N ILE A 336 -18.95 7.30 13.42
CA ILE A 336 -19.84 7.94 12.44
C ILE A 336 -21.08 8.48 13.17
N VAL A 337 -21.27 9.80 13.10
CA VAL A 337 -22.48 10.49 13.61
C VAL A 337 -23.73 9.94 12.89
N ASP A 338 -24.84 9.79 13.62
CA ASP A 338 -26.08 9.26 13.04
C ASP A 338 -26.60 10.15 11.90
N PHE A 339 -26.99 9.51 10.79
CA PHE A 339 -27.50 10.16 9.59
C PHE A 339 -28.62 9.30 8.97
N THR A 340 -29.36 9.90 8.05
CA THR A 340 -30.48 9.31 7.30
C THR A 340 -30.11 9.17 5.82
N ALA A 341 -30.89 8.40 5.04
CA ALA A 341 -30.64 8.27 3.61
C ALA A 341 -30.77 9.62 2.88
N GLU A 342 -31.62 10.53 3.38
CA GLU A 342 -31.76 11.89 2.84
C GLU A 342 -30.45 12.70 2.96
N ASP A 343 -29.62 12.41 3.97
CA ASP A 343 -28.32 13.08 4.14
C ASP A 343 -27.29 12.66 3.08
N LEU A 344 -27.57 11.58 2.31
CA LEU A 344 -26.76 11.15 1.17
C LEU A 344 -27.24 11.74 -0.17
N GLU A 345 -28.22 12.65 -0.13
CA GLU A 345 -28.81 13.25 -1.33
C GLU A 345 -28.17 14.58 -1.73
N VAL A 346 -28.33 14.92 -3.02
CA VAL A 346 -28.05 16.27 -3.56
C VAL A 346 -29.38 16.95 -3.88
N LYS A 347 -29.66 18.09 -3.25
CA LYS A 347 -30.94 18.81 -3.40
C LYS A 347 -30.97 19.65 -4.68
N SER A 348 -32.07 19.55 -5.42
CA SER A 348 -32.39 20.44 -6.56
C SER A 348 -33.90 20.43 -6.82
N ASP A 349 -34.45 21.56 -7.23
CA ASP A 349 -35.87 21.67 -7.62
C ASP A 349 -36.11 21.30 -9.09
N ASP A 350 -35.10 21.49 -9.94
CA ASP A 350 -35.17 21.31 -11.39
C ASP A 350 -34.08 20.36 -11.90
N GLU A 351 -34.27 19.83 -13.10
CA GLU A 351 -33.23 19.10 -13.83
C GLU A 351 -31.95 19.95 -13.95
N VAL A 352 -30.82 19.40 -13.51
CA VAL A 352 -29.55 20.13 -13.37
C VAL A 352 -28.42 19.45 -14.10
N THR A 353 -27.40 20.23 -14.43
CA THR A 353 -26.10 19.69 -14.86
C THR A 353 -25.23 19.51 -13.63
N VAL A 354 -24.69 18.32 -13.42
CA VAL A 354 -23.78 18.01 -12.31
C VAL A 354 -22.39 17.66 -12.82
N ARG A 355 -21.38 17.96 -12.01
CA ARG A 355 -20.04 17.39 -12.13
C ARG A 355 -20.08 15.94 -11.68
N VAL A 356 -19.47 15.07 -12.46
CA VAL A 356 -19.40 13.63 -12.25
C VAL A 356 -17.94 13.23 -12.29
N ILE A 357 -17.49 12.49 -11.29
CA ILE A 357 -16.16 11.90 -11.28
C ILE A 357 -16.14 10.76 -12.31
N ASP A 358 -15.21 10.80 -13.26
CA ASP A 358 -15.04 9.77 -14.27
C ASP A 358 -13.94 8.80 -13.85
N VAL A 359 -14.27 7.51 -13.69
CA VAL A 359 -13.30 6.47 -13.34
C VAL A 359 -12.93 5.63 -14.54
N PHE A 360 -11.68 5.16 -14.56
CA PHE A 360 -11.15 4.30 -15.62
C PHE A 360 -10.65 2.99 -15.00
N ASP A 361 -11.03 1.86 -15.59
CA ASP A 361 -10.60 0.55 -15.10
C ASP A 361 -9.08 0.43 -15.10
N GLY A 362 -8.52 0.00 -13.97
CA GLY A 362 -7.07 -0.16 -13.77
C GLY A 362 -6.28 1.15 -13.73
N GLN A 363 -6.90 2.29 -13.41
CA GLN A 363 -6.22 3.59 -13.24
C GLN A 363 -6.60 4.24 -11.91
N ILE A 364 -5.63 4.89 -11.26
CA ILE A 364 -5.82 5.67 -10.01
C ILE A 364 -6.25 7.12 -10.27
N VAL A 365 -5.97 7.64 -11.48
CA VAL A 365 -6.41 8.96 -11.92
C VAL A 365 -7.90 8.95 -12.28
N THR A 366 -8.55 10.08 -12.10
CA THR A 366 -9.96 10.32 -12.47
C THR A 366 -10.09 11.48 -13.45
N GLY A 367 -11.21 11.54 -14.17
CA GLY A 367 -11.58 12.70 -14.99
C GLY A 367 -12.76 13.48 -14.41
N GLU A 368 -13.08 14.62 -15.02
CA GLU A 368 -14.35 15.34 -14.81
C GLU A 368 -15.27 15.18 -16.03
N LEU A 369 -16.51 14.76 -15.78
CA LEU A 369 -17.61 14.82 -16.74
C LEU A 369 -18.70 15.77 -16.25
N GLN A 370 -19.49 16.28 -17.19
CA GLN A 370 -20.74 16.96 -16.87
C GLN A 370 -21.92 16.18 -17.45
N LYS A 371 -22.90 15.88 -16.61
CA LYS A 371 -24.10 15.13 -16.99
C LYS A 371 -25.35 15.87 -16.54
N ARG A 372 -26.35 15.88 -17.40
CA ARG A 372 -27.66 16.45 -17.08
C ARG A 372 -28.53 15.36 -16.47
N LEU A 373 -28.94 15.55 -15.22
CA LEU A 373 -29.67 14.55 -14.44
C LEU A 373 -31.05 15.09 -14.03
N GLY A 374 -32.02 14.18 -14.03
CA GLY A 374 -33.36 14.46 -13.55
C GLY A 374 -33.41 14.64 -12.04
N VAL A 375 -34.53 15.17 -11.56
CA VAL A 375 -34.83 15.30 -10.13
C VAL A 375 -36.03 14.42 -9.80
N ASN A 376 -35.95 13.68 -8.70
CA ASN A 376 -37.06 12.96 -8.11
C ASN A 376 -37.24 13.40 -6.65
N ASP A 377 -38.46 13.76 -6.27
CA ASP A 377 -38.82 14.19 -4.90
C ASP A 377 -37.90 15.28 -4.29
N GLY A 378 -37.38 16.19 -5.13
CA GLY A 378 -36.50 17.30 -4.70
C GLY A 378 -35.01 16.95 -4.61
N PHE A 379 -34.63 15.75 -5.06
CA PHE A 379 -33.25 15.27 -5.10
C PHE A 379 -32.82 14.91 -6.51
N VAL A 380 -31.56 15.18 -6.84
CA VAL A 380 -30.97 14.80 -8.12
C VAL A 380 -30.86 13.27 -8.18
N ALA A 381 -31.55 12.67 -9.14
CA ALA A 381 -31.60 11.22 -9.29
C ALA A 381 -30.36 10.70 -10.05
N PRO A 382 -29.78 9.55 -9.63
CA PRO A 382 -28.76 8.88 -10.43
C PRO A 382 -29.41 8.33 -11.71
N ASP A 383 -28.60 8.05 -12.71
CA ASP A 383 -29.05 7.43 -13.97
C ASP A 383 -28.15 6.23 -14.32
N PRO A 384 -28.46 5.03 -13.81
CA PRO A 384 -27.71 3.81 -14.13
C PRO A 384 -27.70 3.43 -15.63
N SER A 385 -28.62 4.00 -16.44
CA SER A 385 -28.63 3.80 -17.89
C SER A 385 -27.56 4.61 -18.60
N LEU A 386 -27.14 5.73 -17.99
CA LEU A 386 -26.00 6.55 -18.39
C LEU A 386 -24.73 6.22 -17.60
N ASP A 387 -24.78 5.18 -16.76
CA ASP A 387 -23.74 4.83 -15.79
C ASP A 387 -23.36 6.02 -14.90
N VAL A 388 -24.35 6.70 -14.35
CA VAL A 388 -24.13 7.77 -13.36
C VAL A 388 -24.75 7.34 -12.04
N LEU A 389 -23.90 7.11 -11.04
CA LEU A 389 -24.25 6.64 -9.72
C LEU A 389 -24.02 7.73 -8.67
N LYS A 390 -24.64 7.57 -7.49
CA LYS A 390 -24.32 8.41 -6.33
C LYS A 390 -23.01 7.95 -5.72
N VAL A 391 -22.25 8.89 -5.19
CA VAL A 391 -21.10 8.64 -4.31
C VAL A 391 -21.18 9.53 -3.09
N SER A 392 -20.89 8.98 -1.92
CA SER A 392 -20.81 9.74 -0.68
C SER A 392 -19.56 9.38 0.10
N VAL A 393 -18.95 10.39 0.72
CA VAL A 393 -17.88 10.22 1.72
C VAL A 393 -18.39 10.74 3.05
N ILE A 394 -18.31 9.89 4.07
CA ILE A 394 -18.89 10.08 5.39
C ILE A 394 -17.76 10.04 6.40
N ASP A 395 -17.61 11.13 7.14
CA ASP A 395 -16.65 11.22 8.23
C ASP A 395 -16.87 10.09 9.25
N ARG A 396 -15.78 9.40 9.58
CA ARG A 396 -15.79 8.36 10.62
C ARG A 396 -15.14 8.77 11.93
N TYR A 397 -14.73 10.03 12.07
CA TYR A 397 -13.96 10.53 13.21
C TYR A 397 -14.78 11.45 14.14
N GLY A 398 -16.12 11.37 14.07
CA GLY A 398 -17.03 12.04 15.00
C GLY A 398 -17.25 13.54 14.74
N LYS A 399 -16.87 14.04 13.57
CA LYS A 399 -17.15 15.40 13.09
C LYS A 399 -18.52 15.51 12.42
N GLY A 400 -19.01 14.43 11.82
CA GLY A 400 -20.34 14.37 11.19
C GLY A 400 -20.40 15.05 9.82
N ASN A 401 -19.25 15.20 9.14
CA ASN A 401 -19.24 15.67 7.76
C ASN A 401 -19.76 14.56 6.83
N ILE A 402 -20.57 14.96 5.85
CA ILE A 402 -21.02 14.10 4.75
C ILE A 402 -20.94 14.93 3.48
N SER A 403 -20.27 14.40 2.47
CA SER A 403 -20.21 14.96 1.13
C SER A 403 -20.86 14.01 0.15
N ASN A 404 -21.67 14.55 -0.77
CA ASN A 404 -22.36 13.77 -1.79
C ASN A 404 -21.95 14.26 -3.18
N GLY A 405 -21.91 13.35 -4.14
CA GLY A 405 -21.58 13.64 -5.53
C GLY A 405 -22.04 12.52 -6.45
N PHE A 406 -21.54 12.54 -7.67
CA PHE A 406 -21.85 11.54 -8.69
C PHE A 406 -20.59 10.96 -9.30
N VAL A 407 -20.64 9.68 -9.66
CA VAL A 407 -19.54 8.94 -10.28
C VAL A 407 -20.01 8.20 -11.53
N HIS A 408 -19.15 8.12 -12.54
CA HIS A 408 -19.35 7.37 -13.77
C HIS A 408 -18.21 6.38 -14.00
N GLY A 409 -18.52 5.21 -14.56
CA GLY A 409 -17.55 4.15 -14.89
C GLY A 409 -17.68 2.88 -14.05
N PHE A 410 -18.49 2.89 -12.99
CA PHE A 410 -18.69 1.70 -12.15
C PHE A 410 -19.56 0.64 -12.83
N GLY A 411 -20.64 1.04 -13.52
CA GLY A 411 -21.52 0.15 -14.27
C GLY A 411 -22.72 -0.40 -13.49
N LEU A 412 -22.77 -0.26 -12.16
CA LEU A 412 -23.82 -0.83 -11.31
C LEU A 412 -25.22 -0.53 -11.84
N LYS A 413 -26.09 -1.55 -11.87
CA LYS A 413 -27.48 -1.45 -12.30
C LYS A 413 -28.46 -1.45 -11.13
N GLU A 414 -28.03 -2.01 -10.01
CA GLU A 414 -28.74 -2.01 -8.74
C GLU A 414 -27.71 -2.10 -7.60
N GLY A 415 -28.17 -1.93 -6.36
CA GLY A 415 -27.32 -2.13 -5.19
C GLY A 415 -26.44 -0.95 -4.80
N ALA A 416 -25.61 -1.19 -3.79
CA ALA A 416 -24.61 -0.26 -3.33
C ALA A 416 -23.39 -1.01 -2.78
N ILE A 417 -22.24 -0.35 -2.83
CA ILE A 417 -20.99 -0.78 -2.20
C ILE A 417 -20.55 0.26 -1.19
N ALA A 418 -19.84 -0.16 -0.14
CA ALA A 418 -19.22 0.72 0.83
C ALA A 418 -17.89 0.16 1.35
N SER A 419 -16.97 1.05 1.72
CA SER A 419 -15.64 0.71 2.21
C SER A 419 -15.20 1.65 3.33
N THR A 420 -14.45 1.12 4.29
CA THR A 420 -13.63 1.93 5.23
C THR A 420 -12.17 2.06 4.80
N VAL A 421 -11.79 1.44 3.68
CA VAL A 421 -10.52 1.64 2.98
C VAL A 421 -10.77 2.68 1.88
N ALA A 422 -10.28 3.90 2.11
CA ALA A 422 -10.44 5.04 1.22
C ALA A 422 -9.22 5.97 1.38
N HIS A 423 -8.26 5.91 0.46
CA HIS A 423 -6.95 6.55 0.63
C HIS A 423 -7.09 8.08 0.78
N ASP A 424 -6.36 8.76 1.67
CA ASP A 424 -5.55 8.23 2.80
C ASP A 424 -6.23 8.49 4.15
N SER A 425 -7.22 9.39 4.18
CA SER A 425 -7.93 9.72 5.41
C SER A 425 -8.86 8.59 5.86
N HIS A 426 -9.16 7.63 4.99
CA HIS A 426 -9.93 6.42 5.28
C HIS A 426 -11.31 6.68 5.90
N ASN A 427 -11.97 7.75 5.47
CA ASN A 427 -13.38 7.95 5.76
C ASN A 427 -14.24 6.86 5.10
N VAL A 428 -15.50 6.76 5.47
CA VAL A 428 -16.38 5.77 4.84
C VAL A 428 -16.78 6.30 3.47
N ILE A 429 -16.49 5.55 2.41
CA ILE A 429 -16.96 5.85 1.07
C ILE A 429 -18.02 4.84 0.64
N THR A 430 -19.05 5.31 -0.05
CA THR A 430 -20.09 4.45 -0.62
C THR A 430 -20.52 4.93 -1.99
N VAL A 431 -20.77 3.98 -2.90
CA VAL A 431 -21.27 4.19 -4.26
C VAL A 431 -22.50 3.32 -4.46
N GLY A 432 -23.56 3.86 -5.06
CA GLY A 432 -24.77 3.07 -5.28
C GLY A 432 -25.82 3.72 -6.18
N THR A 433 -26.84 2.93 -6.49
CA THR A 433 -28.00 3.37 -7.27
C THR A 433 -29.06 4.06 -6.42
N ASP A 434 -29.03 3.86 -5.10
CA ASP A 434 -30.02 4.37 -4.16
C ASP A 434 -29.42 4.65 -2.77
N SER A 435 -29.87 5.72 -2.13
CA SER A 435 -29.34 6.20 -0.86
C SER A 435 -29.71 5.29 0.31
N GLU A 436 -30.86 4.60 0.26
CA GLU A 436 -31.23 3.64 1.31
C GLU A 436 -30.30 2.42 1.29
N LEU A 437 -29.93 1.93 0.11
CA LEU A 437 -28.95 0.84 -0.04
C LEU A 437 -27.54 1.29 0.36
N MET A 438 -27.13 2.49 -0.01
CA MET A 438 -25.85 3.09 0.44
C MET A 438 -25.81 3.19 1.97
N LYS A 439 -26.87 3.72 2.58
CA LYS A 439 -26.98 3.79 4.05
C LYS A 439 -26.94 2.39 4.68
N ARG A 440 -27.66 1.41 4.12
CA ARG A 440 -27.63 0.02 4.60
C ARG A 440 -26.21 -0.55 4.55
N ALA A 441 -25.46 -0.30 3.48
CA ALA A 441 -24.07 -0.74 3.37
C ALA A 441 -23.19 -0.12 4.48
N VAL A 442 -23.36 1.18 4.76
CA VAL A 442 -22.66 1.89 5.84
C VAL A 442 -23.07 1.35 7.23
N ASP A 443 -24.35 1.05 7.46
CA ASP A 443 -24.83 0.45 8.71
C ASP A 443 -24.22 -0.93 8.95
N ILE A 444 -23.99 -1.71 7.88
CA ILE A 444 -23.28 -3.00 7.97
C ILE A 444 -21.83 -2.77 8.36
N LEU A 445 -21.12 -1.81 7.75
CA LEU A 445 -19.74 -1.46 8.14
C LEU A 445 -19.65 -1.04 9.61
N LYS A 446 -20.60 -0.24 10.11
CA LYS A 446 -20.72 0.10 11.54
C LYS A 446 -20.79 -1.15 12.40
N LYS A 447 -21.60 -2.14 11.99
CA LYS A 447 -21.83 -3.37 12.74
C LYS A 447 -20.63 -4.32 12.71
N THR A 448 -19.92 -4.42 11.59
CA THR A 448 -18.74 -5.29 11.44
C THR A 448 -17.48 -4.66 12.01
N GLY A 449 -17.51 -3.36 12.31
CA GLY A 449 -16.33 -2.63 12.78
C GLY A 449 -15.36 -2.36 11.65
N GLY A 450 -15.87 -1.94 10.49
CA GLY A 450 -15.11 -1.65 9.27
C GLY A 450 -15.02 -2.83 8.32
N GLY A 451 -14.51 -2.57 7.12
CA GLY A 451 -14.42 -3.55 6.05
C GLY A 451 -14.88 -3.05 4.69
N LEU A 452 -15.25 -4.01 3.86
CA LEU A 452 -15.86 -3.82 2.55
C LEU A 452 -17.23 -4.48 2.55
N VAL A 453 -18.22 -3.82 1.97
CA VAL A 453 -19.61 -4.29 1.91
C VAL A 453 -20.16 -4.06 0.52
N ALA A 454 -20.91 -5.02 0.01
CA ALA A 454 -21.78 -4.88 -1.15
C ALA A 454 -23.18 -5.38 -0.79
N VAL A 455 -24.21 -4.66 -1.22
CA VAL A 455 -25.63 -4.98 -0.93
C VAL A 455 -26.48 -4.88 -2.18
N SER A 456 -27.48 -5.74 -2.27
CA SER A 456 -28.68 -5.58 -3.09
C SER A 456 -29.91 -5.50 -2.18
N ASP A 457 -31.11 -5.43 -2.74
CA ASP A 457 -32.35 -5.47 -1.96
C ASP A 457 -32.42 -6.71 -1.06
N ASP A 458 -32.04 -7.88 -1.59
CA ASP A 458 -32.27 -9.18 -0.94
C ASP A 458 -30.99 -9.89 -0.44
N ASP A 459 -29.79 -9.44 -0.83
CA ASP A 459 -28.53 -10.10 -0.48
C ASP A 459 -27.42 -9.12 -0.05
N GLN A 460 -26.37 -9.63 0.58
CA GLN A 460 -25.16 -8.88 0.93
C GLN A 460 -23.91 -9.76 0.98
N ARG A 461 -22.76 -9.15 0.71
CA ARG A 461 -21.42 -9.72 0.94
C ARG A 461 -20.58 -8.76 1.76
N THR A 462 -19.69 -9.31 2.58
CA THR A 462 -18.87 -8.52 3.52
C THR A 462 -17.48 -9.12 3.70
N LEU A 463 -16.45 -8.28 3.69
CA LEU A 463 -15.12 -8.58 4.19
C LEU A 463 -14.88 -7.72 5.42
N GLU A 464 -14.84 -8.35 6.59
CA GLU A 464 -14.62 -7.66 7.86
C GLU A 464 -13.14 -7.31 8.02
N LEU A 465 -12.85 -6.05 8.33
CA LEU A 465 -11.50 -5.53 8.58
C LEU A 465 -11.44 -4.94 10.01
N PRO A 466 -11.40 -5.80 11.05
CA PRO A 466 -11.57 -5.38 12.45
C PRO A 466 -10.43 -4.53 13.01
N VAL A 467 -9.29 -4.42 12.31
CA VAL A 467 -8.16 -3.58 12.70
C VAL A 467 -8.17 -2.32 11.83
N ALA A 468 -8.46 -1.19 12.45
CA ALA A 468 -8.58 0.15 11.88
C ALA A 468 -9.60 0.31 10.73
N GLY A 469 -10.41 -0.72 10.46
CA GLY A 469 -11.21 -0.77 9.24
C GLY A 469 -10.37 -1.05 7.98
N LEU A 470 -9.11 -1.47 8.15
CA LEU A 470 -8.13 -1.65 7.07
C LEU A 470 -7.63 -3.08 6.96
N MET A 471 -7.46 -3.78 8.08
CA MET A 471 -6.83 -5.09 8.13
C MET A 471 -7.66 -6.14 8.85
N SER A 472 -7.45 -7.38 8.44
CA SER A 472 -7.96 -8.61 9.06
C SER A 472 -6.82 -9.38 9.73
N ASP A 473 -7.10 -9.94 10.91
CA ASP A 473 -6.26 -10.94 11.58
C ASP A 473 -6.52 -12.37 11.07
N GLY A 474 -7.36 -12.50 10.04
CA GLY A 474 -7.64 -13.76 9.35
C GLY A 474 -6.47 -14.25 8.50
N ASN A 475 -6.57 -15.48 7.98
CA ASN A 475 -5.56 -16.01 7.08
C ASN A 475 -5.73 -15.43 5.66
N ALA A 476 -4.63 -15.26 4.93
CA ALA A 476 -4.62 -14.65 3.61
C ALA A 476 -5.55 -15.33 2.60
N VAL A 477 -5.69 -16.68 2.65
CA VAL A 477 -6.57 -17.44 1.75
C VAL A 477 -8.04 -17.08 1.96
N GLU A 478 -8.45 -16.97 3.21
CA GLU A 478 -9.82 -16.58 3.58
C GLU A 478 -10.10 -15.12 3.18
N VAL A 479 -9.18 -14.20 3.46
CA VAL A 479 -9.32 -12.79 3.08
C VAL A 479 -9.40 -12.63 1.57
N ALA A 480 -8.51 -13.29 0.82
CA ALA A 480 -8.53 -13.30 -0.64
C ALA A 480 -9.84 -13.88 -1.19
N SER A 481 -10.30 -15.03 -0.66
CA SER A 481 -11.54 -15.66 -1.10
C SER A 481 -12.78 -14.81 -0.82
N ARG A 482 -12.82 -14.10 0.31
CA ARG A 482 -13.93 -13.17 0.63
C ARG A 482 -13.89 -11.92 -0.25
N MET A 483 -12.70 -11.43 -0.59
CA MET A 483 -12.52 -10.32 -1.53
C MET A 483 -12.99 -10.72 -2.95
N GLU A 484 -12.68 -11.94 -3.38
CA GLU A 484 -13.14 -12.49 -4.67
C GLU A 484 -14.67 -12.62 -4.70
N ASP A 485 -15.29 -13.22 -3.67
CA ASP A 485 -16.76 -13.33 -3.54
C ASP A 485 -17.45 -11.94 -3.52
N LEU A 486 -16.82 -10.95 -2.88
CA LEU A 486 -17.29 -9.55 -2.93
C LEU A 486 -17.24 -8.98 -4.35
N ASN A 487 -16.11 -9.11 -5.05
CA ASN A 487 -15.96 -8.58 -6.40
C ASN A 487 -16.91 -9.27 -7.39
N ASP A 488 -17.06 -10.60 -7.29
CA ASP A 488 -17.99 -11.39 -8.09
C ASP A 488 -19.44 -10.91 -7.88
N PHE A 489 -19.85 -10.73 -6.62
CA PHE A 489 -21.17 -10.20 -6.31
C PHE A 489 -21.37 -8.79 -6.87
N VAL A 490 -20.37 -7.91 -6.78
CA VAL A 490 -20.44 -6.56 -7.37
C VAL A 490 -20.54 -6.61 -8.90
N CYS A 491 -19.92 -7.58 -9.56
CA CYS A 491 -20.09 -7.83 -10.99
C CYS A 491 -21.51 -8.32 -11.32
N GLU A 492 -22.11 -9.16 -10.48
CA GLU A 492 -23.51 -9.59 -10.61
C GLU A 492 -24.49 -8.41 -10.53
N LEU A 493 -24.19 -7.39 -9.72
CA LEU A 493 -24.94 -6.12 -9.65
C LEU A 493 -24.75 -5.22 -10.89
N GLY A 494 -23.93 -5.64 -11.85
CA GLY A 494 -23.70 -4.98 -13.13
C GLY A 494 -22.41 -4.17 -13.22
N CYS A 495 -21.53 -4.22 -12.21
CA CYS A 495 -20.25 -3.53 -12.26
C CYS A 495 -19.37 -4.05 -13.41
N THR A 496 -18.66 -3.14 -14.07
CA THR A 496 -17.75 -3.48 -15.18
C THR A 496 -16.27 -3.35 -14.86
N LEU A 497 -15.95 -2.82 -13.68
CA LEU A 497 -14.57 -2.65 -13.21
C LEU A 497 -13.98 -3.99 -12.77
N SER A 498 -12.70 -4.18 -13.05
CA SER A 498 -11.96 -5.38 -12.62
C SER A 498 -11.72 -5.40 -11.10
N ALA A 499 -11.61 -4.22 -10.48
CA ALA A 499 -11.37 -4.06 -9.05
C ALA A 499 -12.19 -2.86 -8.50
N PRO A 500 -13.51 -3.03 -8.27
CA PRO A 500 -14.41 -1.93 -7.90
C PRO A 500 -14.06 -1.27 -6.57
N PHE A 501 -13.71 -2.06 -5.54
CA PHE A 501 -13.33 -1.51 -4.24
C PHE A 501 -12.00 -0.75 -4.27
N MET A 502 -11.02 -1.22 -5.06
CA MET A 502 -9.77 -0.50 -5.28
C MET A 502 -10.03 0.82 -6.03
N THR A 503 -10.83 0.78 -7.09
CA THR A 503 -11.18 2.01 -7.82
C THR A 503 -11.89 3.02 -6.91
N MET A 504 -12.80 2.52 -6.05
CA MET A 504 -13.50 3.34 -5.07
C MET A 504 -12.55 3.94 -4.02
N SER A 505 -11.55 3.20 -3.54
CA SER A 505 -10.65 3.71 -2.49
C SER A 505 -9.85 4.93 -2.94
N PHE A 506 -9.56 5.09 -4.24
CA PHE A 506 -8.86 6.24 -4.79
C PHE A 506 -9.75 7.45 -5.12
N LEU A 507 -11.07 7.36 -4.95
CA LEU A 507 -11.97 8.51 -5.17
C LEU A 507 -11.79 9.60 -4.12
N SER A 508 -11.30 9.25 -2.92
CA SER A 508 -11.02 10.18 -1.82
C SER A 508 -9.58 10.66 -1.74
N LEU A 509 -8.70 10.20 -2.62
CA LEU A 509 -7.30 10.61 -2.58
C LEU A 509 -7.11 11.98 -3.25
N LEU A 510 -7.24 13.06 -2.46
CA LEU A 510 -7.29 14.46 -2.94
C LEU A 510 -5.94 15.03 -3.43
N VAL A 511 -4.97 14.16 -3.71
CA VAL A 511 -3.63 14.53 -4.20
C VAL A 511 -3.34 13.94 -5.58
N ILE A 512 -4.27 13.17 -6.17
CA ILE A 512 -4.16 12.61 -7.52
C ILE A 512 -5.22 13.21 -8.44
N PRO A 513 -4.86 13.78 -9.61
CA PRO A 513 -5.80 14.38 -10.56
C PRO A 513 -6.91 13.45 -11.07
N GLU A 514 -8.02 13.99 -11.61
CA GLU A 514 -8.41 15.42 -11.74
C GLU A 514 -9.49 15.82 -10.72
N LEU A 515 -10.61 15.08 -10.67
CA LEU A 515 -11.75 15.35 -9.78
C LEU A 515 -11.94 14.23 -8.76
N LYS A 516 -12.01 14.59 -7.48
CA LYS A 516 -12.09 13.67 -6.34
C LYS A 516 -13.18 14.10 -5.35
N ILE A 517 -13.50 13.28 -4.37
CA ILE A 517 -14.47 13.61 -3.30
C ILE A 517 -13.92 13.19 -1.94
N GLY A 518 -13.80 14.14 -1.02
CA GLY A 518 -13.46 13.87 0.39
C GLY A 518 -14.63 14.24 1.29
N ASP A 519 -14.56 13.93 2.59
CA ASP A 519 -15.67 14.14 3.55
C ASP A 519 -16.21 15.58 3.62
N ARG A 520 -15.43 16.55 3.12
CA ARG A 520 -15.75 17.97 3.11
C ARG A 520 -16.27 18.50 1.77
N GLY A 521 -16.33 17.68 0.72
CA GLY A 521 -16.89 18.06 -0.57
C GLY A 521 -16.16 17.48 -1.77
N LEU A 522 -16.72 17.80 -2.95
CA LEU A 522 -16.09 17.54 -4.24
C LEU A 522 -14.88 18.47 -4.42
N PHE A 523 -13.76 17.92 -4.88
CA PHE A 523 -12.47 18.61 -4.90
C PHE A 523 -11.83 18.49 -6.28
N SER A 524 -11.47 19.63 -6.86
CA SER A 524 -10.63 19.68 -8.06
C SER A 524 -9.18 19.71 -7.60
N VAL A 525 -8.42 18.67 -7.96
CA VAL A 525 -7.00 18.56 -7.60
C VAL A 525 -6.18 19.54 -8.45
N ASP A 526 -6.55 19.74 -9.71
CA ASP A 526 -5.91 20.69 -10.63
C ASP A 526 -6.03 22.15 -10.15
N ASP A 527 -7.24 22.57 -9.74
CA ASP A 527 -7.47 23.90 -9.15
C ASP A 527 -7.10 23.96 -7.66
N PHE A 528 -6.85 22.80 -7.04
CA PHE A 528 -6.56 22.60 -5.62
C PHE A 528 -7.59 23.25 -4.69
N ARG A 529 -8.88 23.07 -4.99
CA ARG A 529 -10.00 23.66 -4.24
C ARG A 529 -11.27 22.82 -4.31
N PHE A 530 -12.17 23.05 -3.35
CA PHE A 530 -13.53 22.54 -3.43
C PHE A 530 -14.32 23.18 -4.58
N VAL A 531 -15.13 22.36 -5.25
CA VAL A 531 -16.00 22.76 -6.35
C VAL A 531 -17.43 22.28 -6.09
N ASP A 532 -18.41 23.00 -6.64
CA ASP A 532 -19.82 22.64 -6.46
C ASP A 532 -20.20 21.40 -7.29
N VAL A 533 -21.08 20.57 -6.76
CA VAL A 533 -21.61 19.39 -7.48
C VAL A 533 -22.50 19.83 -8.64
N ILE A 534 -23.38 20.81 -8.42
CA ILE A 534 -24.25 21.37 -9.46
C ILE A 534 -23.48 22.48 -10.19
N VAL A 535 -23.45 22.40 -11.53
CA VAL A 535 -22.88 23.42 -12.39
C VAL A 535 -23.91 24.53 -12.60
N GLY A 536 -23.56 25.76 -12.24
CA GLY A 536 -24.42 26.95 -12.35
C GLY A 536 -24.46 27.59 -13.73
#